data_AF-A0A7S1FCE7-F1
#
_entry.id   AF-A0A7S1FCE7-F1
#
_cell.length_a   1.000
_cell.length_b   1.000
_cell.length_c   1.000
_cell.angle_alpha   90.00
_cell.angle_beta   90.00
_cell.angle_gamma   90.00
#
_symmetry.space_group_name_H-M   'P 1'
#
loop_
_entity.id
_entity.type
_entity.pdbx_description
1 polymer ?
#
loop_
_entity_poly.entity_id
_entity_poly.type
_entity_poly.pdbx_seq_one_letter_code
_entity_poly.pdbx_strand_id
1 'polypeptide(L)'
;MVTTGIRHVTSKPFVSGSLENSARLCGTVFLFTIASFATLYLIAGEDGAPGGPLFALFCVFLAAVAGGACISAVSGSLPPLLGMLAAGFALRNLPCIGDRVGARVEADASSVLRLLSLTIILCRAGLGLDLVALRRLAFLVGRLSSLPCCAEALVIAGLSTVLLDFPVSW
;
A
#
# COMPACT_ATOMS: atom_id res chain seq x y z
N MET A 1 -14.45 65.06 -7.56
CA MET A 1 -15.48 64.18 -6.98
C MET A 1 -15.24 62.79 -7.53
N VAL A 2 -14.57 61.93 -6.77
CA VAL A 2 -14.69 60.46 -6.71
C VAL A 2 -13.79 60.06 -5.55
N THR A 3 -14.43 59.76 -4.43
CA THR A 3 -13.86 59.15 -3.24
C THR A 3 -13.98 57.63 -3.35
N THR A 4 -13.25 56.92 -2.49
CA THR A 4 -13.52 55.53 -2.02
C THR A 4 -13.26 54.39 -3.03
N GLY A 5 -12.60 53.28 -2.68
CA GLY A 5 -12.33 52.72 -1.36
C GLY A 5 -11.25 51.64 -1.43
N ILE A 6 -10.32 51.72 -0.48
CA ILE A 6 -9.34 50.67 -0.19
C ILE A 6 -10.10 49.52 0.48
N ARG A 7 -10.33 48.43 -0.25
CA ARG A 7 -10.79 47.18 0.34
C ARG A 7 -9.61 46.53 1.04
N HIS A 8 -9.59 46.64 2.36
CA HIS A 8 -8.81 45.75 3.23
C HIS A 8 -9.22 44.30 2.98
N VAL A 9 -8.39 43.56 2.27
CA VAL A 9 -8.48 42.10 2.17
C VAL A 9 -8.02 41.54 3.51
N THR A 10 -8.96 41.18 4.37
CA THR A 10 -8.69 40.40 5.58
C THR A 10 -8.33 38.98 5.15
N SER A 11 -7.04 38.71 5.03
CA SER A 11 -6.52 37.34 4.91
C SER A 11 -6.81 36.61 6.21
N LYS A 12 -7.91 35.84 6.24
CA LYS A 12 -8.01 34.72 7.19
C LYS A 12 -6.74 33.87 7.03
N PRO A 13 -6.06 33.47 8.12
CA PRO A 13 -4.85 32.68 7.99
C PRO A 13 -5.23 31.38 7.29
N PHE A 14 -4.66 31.14 6.11
CA PHE A 14 -4.82 29.91 5.31
C PHE A 14 -4.64 28.62 6.14
N VAL A 15 -3.88 28.72 7.24
CA VAL A 15 -3.63 27.68 8.25
C VAL A 15 -4.88 27.29 9.06
N SER A 16 -5.79 28.22 9.38
CA SER A 16 -7.00 27.93 10.20
C SER A 16 -8.00 27.03 9.45
N GLY A 17 -8.17 27.24 8.14
CA GLY A 17 -9.03 26.39 7.31
C GLY A 17 -8.42 25.01 7.02
N SER A 18 -7.09 24.93 6.93
CA SER A 18 -6.39 23.66 6.73
C SER A 18 -6.47 22.76 7.97
N LEU A 19 -6.35 23.32 9.18
CA LEU A 19 -6.48 22.58 10.44
C LEU A 19 -7.92 22.08 10.69
N GLU A 20 -8.93 22.92 10.44
CA GLU A 20 -10.33 22.53 10.61
C GLU A 20 -10.75 21.44 9.60
N ASN A 21 -10.29 21.55 8.36
CA ASN A 21 -10.50 20.51 7.35
C ASN A 21 -9.74 19.21 7.69
N SER A 22 -8.53 19.29 8.25
CA SER A 22 -7.77 18.11 8.68
C SER A 22 -8.44 17.38 9.83
N ALA A 23 -9.01 18.11 10.80
CA ALA A 23 -9.77 17.54 11.91
C ALA A 23 -11.08 16.86 11.43
N ARG A 24 -11.80 17.51 10.50
CA ARG A 24 -13.00 16.94 9.87
C ARG A 24 -12.69 15.70 9.03
N LEU A 25 -11.58 15.71 8.31
CA LEU A 25 -11.13 14.59 7.50
C LEU A 25 -10.75 13.39 8.38
N CYS A 26 -9.99 13.64 9.45
CA CYS A 26 -9.60 12.61 10.41
C CYS A 26 -10.83 11.97 11.09
N GLY A 27 -11.79 12.79 11.53
CA GLY A 27 -13.05 12.29 12.10
C GLY A 27 -13.88 11.47 11.12
N THR A 28 -13.94 11.88 9.86
CA THR A 28 -14.67 11.14 8.81
C THR A 28 -14.02 9.79 8.51
N VAL A 29 -12.68 9.74 8.41
CA VAL A 29 -11.93 8.49 8.18
C VAL A 29 -12.09 7.52 9.35
N PHE A 30 -12.09 8.03 10.58
CA PHE A 30 -12.30 7.22 11.77
C PHE A 30 -13.71 6.60 11.81
N LEU A 31 -14.74 7.39 11.52
CA LEU A 31 -16.13 6.89 11.42
C LEU A 31 -16.27 5.83 10.32
N PHE A 32 -15.67 6.05 9.15
CA PHE A 32 -15.72 5.10 8.04
C PHE A 32 -15.01 3.77 8.37
N THR A 33 -13.93 3.84 9.15
CA THR A 33 -13.19 2.66 9.63
C THR A 33 -14.00 1.85 10.62
N ILE A 34 -14.72 2.50 11.54
CA ILE A 34 -15.60 1.81 12.49
C ILE A 34 -16.79 1.18 11.76
N ALA A 35 -17.40 1.92 10.82
CA ALA A 35 -18.52 1.43 10.03
C ALA A 35 -18.14 0.23 9.16
N SER A 36 -16.93 0.23 8.57
CA SER A 36 -16.43 -0.90 7.79
C SER A 36 -16.16 -2.12 8.67
N PHE A 37 -15.59 -1.93 9.86
CA PHE A 37 -15.42 -3.02 10.83
C PHE A 37 -16.76 -3.61 11.28
N ALA A 38 -17.74 -2.76 11.61
CA ALA A 38 -19.07 -3.21 12.00
C ALA A 38 -19.75 -4.00 10.88
N THR A 39 -19.62 -3.55 9.63
CA THR A 39 -20.11 -4.27 8.45
C THR A 39 -19.45 -5.64 8.31
N LEU A 40 -18.13 -5.70 8.47
CA LEU A 40 -17.36 -6.94 8.40
C LEU A 40 -17.81 -7.94 9.48
N TYR A 41 -17.99 -7.47 10.71
CA TYR A 41 -18.46 -8.28 11.83
C TYR A 41 -19.89 -8.80 11.63
N LEU A 42 -20.80 -7.95 11.13
CA LEU A 42 -22.19 -8.34 10.87
C LEU A 42 -22.33 -9.36 9.73
N ILE A 43 -21.45 -9.33 8.73
CA ILE A 43 -21.48 -10.25 7.58
C ILE A 43 -20.74 -11.55 7.87
N ALA A 44 -19.56 -11.48 8.49
CA ALA A 44 -18.68 -12.63 8.68
C ALA A 44 -18.89 -13.38 10.00
N GLY A 45 -19.69 -12.85 10.93
CA GLY A 45 -19.98 -13.51 12.20
C GLY A 45 -18.70 -13.82 13.00
N GLU A 46 -18.47 -15.09 13.33
CA GLU A 46 -17.30 -15.53 14.11
C GLU A 46 -15.97 -15.35 13.38
N ASP A 47 -15.93 -15.41 12.05
CA ASP A 47 -14.69 -15.18 11.28
C ASP A 47 -14.26 -13.71 11.28
N GLY A 48 -15.21 -12.80 11.52
CA GLY A 48 -15.00 -11.36 11.73
C GLY A 48 -14.73 -10.97 13.19
N ALA A 49 -14.84 -11.90 14.13
CA ALA A 49 -14.60 -11.66 15.55
C ALA A 49 -13.10 -11.40 15.83
N PRO A 50 -12.76 -10.70 16.94
CA PRO A 50 -11.37 -10.46 17.30
C PRO A 50 -10.62 -11.79 17.53
N GLY A 51 -9.74 -12.14 16.58
CA GLY A 51 -9.02 -13.43 16.55
C GLY A 51 -9.38 -14.34 15.38
N GLY A 52 -10.35 -13.94 14.54
CA GLY A 52 -10.66 -14.59 13.26
C GLY A 52 -9.70 -14.16 12.13
N PRO A 53 -9.68 -14.91 11.01
CA PRO A 53 -8.78 -14.65 9.88
C PRO A 53 -9.11 -13.35 9.15
N LEU A 54 -10.39 -12.98 9.03
CA LEU A 54 -10.80 -11.73 8.37
C LEU A 54 -10.49 -10.50 9.22
N PHE A 55 -10.60 -10.62 10.54
CA PHE A 55 -10.15 -9.60 11.46
C PHE A 55 -8.64 -9.35 11.33
N ALA A 56 -7.85 -10.41 11.21
CA ALA A 56 -6.41 -10.28 11.03
C ALA A 56 -6.07 -9.52 9.73
N LEU A 57 -6.79 -9.81 8.64
CA LEU A 57 -6.62 -9.12 7.36
C LEU A 57 -6.97 -7.62 7.44
N PHE A 58 -8.04 -7.29 8.16
CA PHE A 58 -8.45 -5.91 8.43
C PHE A 58 -7.39 -5.15 9.24
N CYS A 59 -6.81 -5.77 10.27
CA CYS A 59 -5.72 -5.19 11.04
C CYS A 59 -4.46 -4.93 10.19
N VAL A 60 -4.09 -5.88 9.32
CA VAL A 60 -2.96 -5.70 8.39
C VAL A 60 -3.22 -4.54 7.43
N PHE A 61 -4.44 -4.42 6.91
CA PHE A 61 -4.83 -3.30 6.05
C PHE A 61 -4.69 -1.94 6.76
N LEU A 62 -5.23 -1.83 7.98
CA LEU A 62 -5.11 -0.62 8.81
C LEU A 62 -3.65 -0.27 9.11
N ALA A 63 -2.85 -1.27 9.50
CA ALA A 63 -1.44 -1.09 9.78
C ALA A 63 -0.67 -0.64 8.53
N ALA A 64 -0.98 -1.18 7.35
CA ALA A 64 -0.36 -0.77 6.10
C ALA A 64 -0.72 0.68 5.73
N VAL A 65 -1.99 1.09 5.87
CA VAL A 65 -2.42 2.47 5.61
C VAL A 65 -1.75 3.44 6.58
N ALA A 66 -1.73 3.12 7.88
CA ALA A 66 -1.06 3.92 8.89
C ALA A 66 0.45 4.01 8.63
N GLY A 67 1.12 2.88 8.36
CA GLY A 67 2.55 2.82 8.07
C GLY A 67 2.94 3.62 6.82
N GLY A 68 2.14 3.53 5.75
CA GLY A 68 2.31 4.36 4.56
C GLY A 68 2.18 5.85 4.87
N ALA A 69 1.13 6.24 5.60
CA ALA A 69 0.91 7.64 5.99
C ALA A 69 2.01 8.17 6.92
N CYS A 70 2.49 7.37 7.87
CA CYS A 70 3.59 7.73 8.77
C CYS A 70 4.88 8.01 7.99
N ILE A 71 5.26 7.13 7.05
CA ILE A 71 6.47 7.36 6.22
C ILE A 71 6.28 8.57 5.31
N SER A 72 5.10 8.76 4.72
CA SER A 72 4.82 9.96 3.91
C SER A 72 4.86 11.26 4.71
N ALA A 73 4.51 11.23 6.00
CA ALA A 73 4.58 12.39 6.88
C ALA A 73 6.01 12.68 7.38
N VAL A 74 6.81 11.64 7.64
CA VAL A 74 8.17 11.78 8.20
C VAL A 74 9.22 12.04 7.12
N SER A 75 9.06 11.46 5.92
CA SER A 75 10.05 11.57 4.84
C SER A 75 9.35 11.78 3.50
N GLY A 76 9.32 13.03 3.05
CA GLY A 76 8.67 13.42 1.78
C GLY A 76 9.33 12.87 0.52
N SER A 77 10.49 12.22 0.62
CA SER A 77 11.22 11.62 -0.52
C SER A 77 11.06 10.10 -0.62
N LEU A 78 10.55 9.43 0.42
CA LEU A 78 10.46 7.98 0.43
C LEU A 78 9.12 7.50 -0.12
N PRO A 79 9.11 6.46 -0.97
CA PRO A 79 7.88 5.90 -1.48
C PRO A 79 7.06 5.27 -0.33
N PRO A 80 5.74 5.51 -0.27
CA PRO A 80 4.86 5.00 0.79
C PRO A 80 4.82 3.46 0.86
N LEU A 81 5.21 2.78 -0.23
CA LEU A 81 5.36 1.33 -0.28
C LEU A 81 6.29 0.78 0.82
N LEU A 82 7.36 1.51 1.15
CA LEU A 82 8.27 1.09 2.21
C LEU A 82 7.56 1.02 3.57
N GLY A 83 6.67 1.98 3.85
CA GLY A 83 5.92 2.06 5.11
C GLY A 83 4.87 0.97 5.22
N MET A 84 4.21 0.65 4.10
CA MET A 84 3.26 -0.44 4.00
C MET A 84 3.95 -1.81 4.25
N LEU A 85 5.13 -2.04 3.67
CA LEU A 85 5.91 -3.27 3.89
C LEU A 85 6.46 -3.37 5.31
N ALA A 86 7.02 -2.29 5.85
CA ALA A 86 7.56 -2.25 7.20
C ALA A 86 6.48 -2.54 8.26
N ALA A 87 5.27 -1.99 8.08
CA ALA A 87 4.13 -2.28 8.96
C ALA A 87 3.76 -3.78 8.95
N GLY A 88 3.70 -4.40 7.76
CA GLY A 88 3.44 -5.83 7.63
C GLY A 88 4.54 -6.70 8.26
N PHE A 89 5.81 -6.33 8.04
CA PHE A 89 6.96 -7.01 8.65
C PHE A 89 6.94 -6.93 10.18
N ALA A 90 6.63 -5.76 10.73
CA ALA A 90 6.50 -5.55 12.17
C ALA A 90 5.36 -6.38 12.76
N LEU A 91 4.19 -6.45 12.09
CA LEU A 91 3.06 -7.27 12.52
C LEU A 91 3.39 -8.78 12.58
N ARG A 92 4.25 -9.26 11.68
CA ARG A 92 4.66 -10.68 11.63
C ARG A 92 5.77 -11.01 12.64
N ASN A 93 6.67 -10.07 12.92
CA ASN A 93 7.86 -10.33 13.75
C ASN A 93 7.68 -9.98 15.24
N LEU A 94 6.76 -9.07 15.61
CA LEU A 94 6.58 -8.74 17.03
C LEU A 94 5.74 -9.81 17.74
N PRO A 95 6.27 -10.50 18.78
CA PRO A 95 5.58 -11.62 19.45
C PRO A 95 4.25 -11.20 20.11
N CYS A 96 4.11 -9.94 20.52
CA CYS A 96 2.87 -9.44 21.14
C CYS A 96 1.67 -9.35 20.16
N ILE A 97 1.92 -9.24 18.85
CA ILE A 97 0.89 -9.06 17.80
C ILE A 97 0.88 -10.24 16.81
N GLY A 98 2.04 -10.87 16.59
CA GLY A 98 2.23 -12.00 15.69
C GLY A 98 1.35 -13.21 16.05
N ASP A 99 1.27 -13.59 17.32
CA ASP A 99 0.50 -14.76 17.75
C ASP A 99 -1.02 -14.58 17.64
N ARG A 100 -1.51 -13.34 17.68
CA ARG A 100 -2.95 -13.03 17.65
C ARG A 100 -3.46 -12.64 16.26
N VAL A 101 -2.61 -12.05 15.43
CA VAL A 101 -2.96 -11.47 14.13
C VAL A 101 -2.09 -12.05 13.02
N GLY A 102 -0.77 -12.04 13.17
CA GLY A 102 0.18 -12.42 12.12
C GLY A 102 0.15 -13.91 11.72
N ALA A 103 -0.05 -14.81 12.68
CA ALA A 103 -0.13 -16.26 12.46
C ALA A 103 -1.49 -16.73 11.94
N ARG A 104 -2.53 -15.90 12.07
CA ARG A 104 -3.91 -16.21 11.67
C ARG A 104 -4.29 -15.67 10.29
N VAL A 105 -3.35 -15.03 9.60
CA VAL A 105 -3.53 -14.69 8.19
C VAL A 105 -3.53 -15.98 7.39
N GLU A 106 -4.70 -16.31 6.85
CA GLU A 106 -4.90 -17.52 6.07
C GLU A 106 -4.09 -17.46 4.76
N ALA A 107 -3.38 -18.56 4.46
CA ALA A 107 -2.53 -18.64 3.28
C ALA A 107 -3.34 -18.54 1.99
N ASP A 108 -4.57 -19.07 1.98
CA ASP A 108 -5.50 -19.00 0.85
C ASP A 108 -6.04 -17.58 0.62
N ALA A 109 -6.41 -16.87 1.67
CA ALA A 109 -6.79 -15.46 1.54
C ALA A 109 -5.63 -14.63 0.96
N SER A 110 -4.40 -14.89 1.42
CA SER A 110 -3.20 -14.21 0.91
C SER A 110 -2.90 -14.53 -0.55
N SER A 111 -3.16 -15.75 -1.00
CA SER A 111 -2.93 -16.15 -2.39
C SER A 111 -3.91 -15.46 -3.35
N VAL A 112 -5.20 -15.45 -2.99
CA VAL A 112 -6.25 -14.77 -3.75
C VAL A 112 -5.98 -13.26 -3.82
N LEU A 113 -5.64 -12.62 -2.69
CA LEU A 113 -5.36 -11.20 -2.66
C LEU A 113 -4.13 -10.82 -3.48
N ARG A 114 -3.08 -11.66 -3.48
CA ARG A 114 -1.89 -11.43 -4.31
C ARG A 114 -2.23 -11.48 -5.80
N LEU A 115 -3.02 -12.47 -6.21
CA LEU A 115 -3.51 -12.57 -7.58
C LEU A 115 -4.35 -11.35 -7.96
N LEU A 116 -5.36 -11.01 -7.16
CA LEU A 116 -6.21 -9.85 -7.39
C LEU A 116 -5.41 -8.55 -7.44
N SER A 117 -4.46 -8.37 -6.53
CA SER A 117 -3.58 -7.20 -6.50
C SER A 117 -2.75 -7.09 -7.78
N LEU A 118 -2.09 -8.17 -8.20
CA LEU A 118 -1.32 -8.19 -9.45
C LEU A 118 -2.23 -7.91 -10.65
N THR A 119 -3.44 -8.49 -10.70
CA THR A 119 -4.42 -8.23 -11.75
C THR A 119 -4.83 -6.77 -11.78
N ILE A 120 -5.12 -6.14 -10.64
CA ILE A 120 -5.50 -4.73 -10.56
C ILE A 120 -4.33 -3.82 -10.98
N ILE A 121 -3.11 -4.10 -10.50
CA ILE A 121 -1.91 -3.32 -10.84
C ILE A 121 -1.62 -3.40 -12.34
N LEU A 122 -1.68 -4.61 -12.92
CA LEU A 122 -1.48 -4.82 -14.36
C LEU A 122 -2.59 -4.21 -15.20
N CYS A 123 -3.85 -4.32 -14.77
CA CYS A 123 -4.98 -3.69 -15.44
C CYS A 123 -4.82 -2.16 -15.43
N ARG A 124 -4.46 -1.56 -14.29
CA ARG A 124 -4.22 -0.12 -14.19
C ARG A 124 -3.02 0.32 -15.06
N ALA A 125 -1.95 -0.47 -15.08
CA ALA A 125 -0.80 -0.21 -15.94
C ALA A 125 -1.17 -0.30 -17.43
N GLY A 126 -1.99 -1.27 -17.82
CA GLY A 126 -2.46 -1.45 -19.19
C GLY A 126 -3.42 -0.34 -19.65
N LEU A 127 -4.31 0.13 -18.77
CA LEU A 127 -5.25 1.22 -19.08
C LEU A 127 -4.57 2.59 -19.22
N GLY A 128 -3.46 2.82 -18.50
CA GLY A 128 -2.69 4.06 -18.56
C GLY A 128 -1.66 4.12 -19.70
N LEU A 129 -1.61 3.11 -20.57
CA LEU A 129 -0.55 2.91 -21.53
C LEU A 129 -0.94 3.41 -22.93
N ASP A 130 -0.08 4.24 -23.56
CA ASP A 130 -0.25 4.64 -24.96
C ASP A 130 0.20 3.51 -25.91
N LEU A 131 -0.78 2.87 -26.54
CA LEU A 131 -0.58 1.77 -27.47
C LEU A 131 0.20 2.18 -28.73
N VAL A 132 0.12 3.45 -29.16
CA VAL A 132 0.79 3.93 -30.38
C VAL A 132 2.29 4.07 -30.13
N ALA A 133 2.68 4.69 -29.03
CA ALA A 133 4.09 4.76 -28.60
C ALA A 133 4.64 3.36 -28.29
N LEU A 134 3.88 2.53 -27.56
CA LEU A 134 4.33 1.18 -27.21
C LEU A 134 4.58 0.33 -28.46
N ARG A 135 3.71 0.37 -29.47
CA ARG A 135 3.92 -0.41 -30.71
C ARG A 135 5.22 -0.05 -31.43
N ARG A 136 5.60 1.24 -31.42
CA ARG A 136 6.86 1.70 -32.02
C ARG A 136 8.08 1.21 -31.24
N LEU A 137 7.98 1.07 -29.91
CA LEU A 137 9.07 0.64 -29.03
C LEU A 137 8.94 -0.80 -28.52
N ALA A 138 7.96 -1.59 -28.98
CA ALA A 138 7.61 -2.88 -28.38
C ALA A 138 8.79 -3.85 -28.36
N PHE A 139 9.56 -3.89 -29.45
CA PHE A 139 10.77 -4.70 -29.53
C PHE A 139 11.86 -4.22 -28.57
N LEU A 140 12.01 -2.91 -28.41
CA LEU A 140 13.01 -2.30 -27.53
C LEU A 140 12.66 -2.56 -26.05
N VAL A 141 11.42 -2.29 -25.65
CA VAL A 141 10.87 -2.57 -24.32
C VAL A 141 10.98 -4.04 -23.98
N GLY A 142 10.63 -4.93 -24.92
CA GLY A 142 10.76 -6.36 -24.74
C GLY A 142 12.20 -6.78 -24.43
N ARG A 143 13.17 -6.33 -25.24
CA ARG A 143 14.60 -6.62 -25.01
C ARG A 143 15.14 -5.98 -23.73
N LEU A 144 14.74 -4.76 -23.43
CA LEU A 144 15.15 -4.03 -22.22
C LEU A 144 14.58 -4.63 -20.94
N SER A 145 13.47 -5.36 -20.98
CA SER A 145 12.94 -6.03 -19.80
C SER A 145 13.45 -7.47 -19.69
N SER A 146 13.45 -8.24 -20.79
CA SER A 146 13.81 -9.66 -20.74
C SER A 146 15.31 -9.89 -20.56
N LEU A 147 16.17 -9.17 -21.28
CA LEU A 147 17.62 -9.39 -21.21
C LEU A 147 18.20 -9.07 -19.82
N PRO A 148 17.97 -7.90 -19.20
CA PRO A 148 18.51 -7.65 -17.87
C PRO A 148 17.85 -8.53 -16.82
N CYS A 149 16.56 -8.85 -16.91
CA CYS A 149 15.91 -9.76 -15.96
C CYS A 149 16.51 -11.18 -16.03
N CYS A 150 16.76 -11.71 -17.23
CA CYS A 150 17.43 -12.99 -17.39
C CYS A 150 18.89 -12.94 -16.91
N ALA A 151 19.61 -11.86 -17.21
CA ALA A 151 20.98 -11.68 -16.74
C ALA A 151 21.05 -11.59 -15.21
N GLU A 152 20.18 -10.81 -14.59
CA GLU A 152 20.05 -10.71 -13.12
C GLU A 152 19.70 -12.05 -12.51
N ALA A 153 18.73 -12.78 -13.06
CA ALA A 153 18.34 -14.10 -12.58
C ALA A 153 19.49 -15.12 -12.64
N LEU A 154 20.26 -15.14 -13.73
CA LEU A 154 21.43 -16.00 -13.88
C LEU A 154 22.54 -15.65 -12.90
N VAL A 155 22.80 -14.36 -12.69
CA VAL A 155 23.79 -13.90 -11.70
C VAL A 155 23.35 -14.28 -10.29
N ILE A 156 22.07 -14.09 -9.94
CA ILE A 156 21.53 -14.46 -8.63
C ILE A 156 21.60 -15.99 -8.42
N ALA A 157 21.25 -16.79 -9.44
CA ALA A 157 21.34 -18.25 -9.37
C ALA A 157 22.80 -18.75 -9.24
N GLY A 158 23.74 -18.12 -9.94
CA GLY A 158 25.17 -18.42 -9.79
C GLY A 158 25.70 -18.04 -8.41
N LEU A 159 25.31 -16.87 -7.89
CA LEU A 159 25.73 -16.43 -6.56
C LEU A 159 25.08 -17.23 -5.44
N SER A 160 23.81 -17.65 -5.56
CA SER A 160 23.13 -18.45 -4.54
C SER A 160 23.76 -19.84 -4.38
N THR A 161 24.15 -20.46 -5.48
CA THR A 161 24.79 -21.79 -5.48
C THR A 161 26.23 -21.72 -4.95
N VAL A 162 26.98 -20.67 -5.28
CA VAL A 162 28.38 -20.50 -4.84
C VAL A 162 28.50 -19.97 -3.40
N LEU A 163 27.62 -19.05 -2.98
CA LEU A 163 27.76 -18.34 -1.70
C LEU A 163 26.90 -18.94 -0.58
N LEU A 164 25.73 -19.52 -0.90
CA LEU A 164 24.81 -20.12 0.07
C LEU A 164 24.73 -21.65 -0.02
N ASP A 165 25.50 -22.29 -0.92
CA ASP A 165 25.52 -23.75 -1.14
C ASP A 165 24.13 -24.33 -1.45
N PHE A 166 23.24 -23.52 -2.05
CA PHE A 166 21.91 -23.99 -2.42
C PHE A 166 21.94 -24.90 -3.66
N PRO A 167 21.06 -25.91 -3.75
CA PRO A 167 20.94 -26.74 -4.94
C PRO A 167 20.48 -25.90 -6.14
N VAL A 168 21.02 -26.19 -7.33
CA VAL A 168 20.64 -25.54 -8.61
C VAL A 168 19.17 -25.70 -8.99
N SER A 169 18.39 -26.54 -8.29
CA SER A 169 16.97 -26.77 -8.53
C SER A 169 16.05 -25.83 -7.74
N TRP A 170 16.60 -25.00 -6.85
CA TRP A 170 15.88 -23.95 -6.11
C TRP A 170 15.79 -22.67 -6.94
#